data_AF-A0A6J5CVT8-F1
#
_entry.id   AF-A0A6J5CVT8-F1
#
_cell.length_a   1.000
_cell.length_b   1.000
_cell.length_c   1.000
_cell.angle_alpha   90.00
_cell.angle_beta   90.00
_cell.angle_gamma   90.00
#
_symmetry.space_group_name_H-M   'P 1'
#
loop_
_entity.id
_entity.type
_entity.pdbx_description
1 polymer ?
#
loop_
_entity_poly.entity_id
_entity_poly.type
_entity_poly.pdbx_seq_one_letter_code
_entity_poly.pdbx_strand_id
1 'polypeptide(L)'
;MGSVVGFLPAPYMALYSATKHAVAGYSESLDHELRTQSIRVSVVEPPYINTPFEANLMQPDAPLDMYREIRAGMEQRLKERHRWRRRT
;
A
#
# COMPACT_ATOMS: atom_id res chain seq x y z
N MET A 1 4.91 -4.46 -9.17
CA MET A 1 3.78 -3.57 -8.81
C MET A 1 3.98 -3.02 -7.41
N GLY A 2 4.30 -1.74 -7.29
CA GLY A 2 4.57 -1.06 -6.03
C GLY A 2 3.32 -0.53 -5.35
N SER A 3 3.50 0.45 -4.47
CA SER A 3 2.50 1.35 -3.92
C SER A 3 3.19 2.56 -3.28
N VAL A 4 2.55 3.74 -3.36
CA VAL A 4 3.02 4.96 -2.67
C VAL A 4 3.34 4.73 -1.18
N VAL A 5 2.67 3.78 -0.52
CA VAL A 5 2.94 3.47 0.90
C VAL A 5 4.24 2.70 1.15
N GLY A 6 4.94 2.26 0.11
CA GLY A 6 6.32 1.75 0.17
C GLY A 6 7.37 2.86 0.29
N PHE A 7 7.01 4.09 -0.07
CA PHE A 7 7.83 5.30 0.13
C PHE A 7 7.33 6.14 1.30
N LEU A 8 6.02 6.34 1.40
CA LEU A 8 5.36 7.11 2.47
C LEU A 8 4.50 6.18 3.34
N PRO A 9 5.07 5.57 4.39
CA PRO A 9 4.36 4.56 5.17
C PRO A 9 3.14 5.14 5.90
N ALA A 10 2.07 4.34 5.95
CA ALA A 10 0.83 4.69 6.63
C ALA A 10 0.65 3.85 7.92
N PRO A 11 0.04 4.42 8.98
CA PRO A 11 -0.31 3.66 10.18
C PRO A 11 -1.16 2.42 9.85
N TYR A 12 -0.96 1.33 10.62
CA TYR A 12 -1.64 0.03 10.46
C TYR A 12 -1.40 -0.72 9.15
N MET A 13 -0.58 -0.17 8.27
CA MET A 13 -0.15 -0.81 7.03
C MET A 13 1.31 -1.24 7.09
N ALA A 14 1.93 -1.32 8.28
CA ALA A 14 3.36 -1.54 8.44
C ALA A 14 3.90 -2.74 7.65
N LEU A 15 3.24 -3.91 7.73
CA LEU A 15 3.63 -5.09 6.96
C LEU A 15 3.51 -4.87 5.45
N TYR A 16 2.40 -4.29 5.00
CA TYR A 16 2.18 -3.97 3.59
C TYR A 16 3.20 -2.94 3.08
N SER A 17 3.43 -1.84 3.81
CA SER A 17 4.45 -0.83 3.52
C SER A 17 5.84 -1.44 3.44
N ALA A 18 6.22 -2.32 4.38
CA ALA A 18 7.50 -3.02 4.34
C ALA A 18 7.66 -3.87 3.07
N THR A 19 6.65 -4.66 2.71
CA THR A 19 6.69 -5.47 1.47
C THR A 19 6.73 -4.58 0.22
N LYS A 20 6.04 -3.44 0.20
CA LYS A 20 6.08 -2.50 -0.93
C LYS A 20 7.41 -1.78 -1.05
N HIS A 21 8.05 -1.45 0.06
CA HIS A 21 9.42 -0.95 0.07
C HIS A 21 10.41 -2.01 -0.46
N ALA A 22 10.26 -3.27 -0.04
CA ALA A 22 11.09 -4.37 -0.52
C ALA A 22 10.95 -4.59 -2.04
N VAL A 23 9.74 -4.48 -2.60
CA VAL A 23 9.52 -4.58 -4.05
C VAL A 23 10.29 -3.50 -4.81
N ALA A 24 10.34 -2.27 -4.30
CA ALA A 24 11.09 -1.19 -4.93
C ALA A 24 12.60 -1.48 -4.94
N GLY A 25 13.19 -1.79 -3.78
CA GLY A 25 14.63 -2.09 -3.68
C GLY A 25 15.05 -3.34 -4.46
N TYR A 26 14.20 -4.38 -4.47
CA TYR A 26 14.42 -5.58 -5.29
C TYR A 26 14.44 -5.24 -6.78
N SER A 27 13.47 -4.43 -7.24
CA SER A 27 13.34 -4.10 -8.65
C SER A 27 14.45 -3.17 -9.15
N GLU A 28 14.93 -2.26 -8.29
CA GLU A 28 16.10 -1.42 -8.58
C GLU A 28 17.37 -2.26 -8.75
N SER A 29 17.63 -3.17 -7.82
CA SER A 29 18.76 -4.11 -7.90
C SER A 29 18.69 -4.94 -9.19
N LEU A 30 17.49 -5.43 -9.52
CA LEU A 30 17.26 -6.23 -10.73
C LEU A 30 17.45 -5.44 -12.03
N ASP A 31 17.05 -4.16 -12.11
CA ASP A 31 17.34 -3.32 -13.28
C ASP A 31 18.85 -3.20 -13.50
N HIS A 32 19.63 -3.04 -12.42
CA HIS A 32 21.08 -2.97 -12.50
C HIS A 32 21.72 -4.26 -13.02
N GLU A 33 21.26 -5.42 -12.54
CA GLU A 33 21.76 -6.74 -12.96
C GLU A 33 21.44 -7.05 -14.43
N LEU A 34 20.24 -6.71 -14.88
CA LEU A 34 19.74 -7.08 -16.22
C LEU A 34 20.09 -6.06 -17.31
N ARG A 35 20.67 -4.92 -16.95
CA ARG A 35 20.98 -3.83 -17.89
C ARG A 35 21.90 -4.25 -19.03
N THR A 36 22.85 -5.16 -18.76
CA THR A 36 23.78 -5.71 -19.76
C THR A 36 23.10 -6.62 -20.78
N GLN A 37 21.93 -7.15 -20.43
CA GLN A 37 21.11 -8.03 -21.27
C GLN A 37 20.07 -7.23 -22.06
N SER A 38 20.16 -5.90 -22.08
CA SER A 38 19.18 -5.00 -22.71
C SER A 38 17.75 -5.13 -22.16
N ILE A 39 17.61 -5.64 -20.94
CA ILE A 39 16.33 -5.74 -20.24
C ILE A 39 16.24 -4.60 -19.22
N ARG A 40 15.06 -3.97 -19.12
CA ARG A 40 14.76 -2.89 -18.18
C ARG A 40 13.65 -3.30 -17.23
N VAL A 41 13.79 -2.95 -15.96
CA VAL A 41 12.79 -3.21 -14.92
C VAL A 41 12.26 -1.88 -14.40
N SER A 42 10.94 -1.77 -14.28
CA SER A 42 10.28 -0.59 -13.72
C SER A 42 9.15 -0.99 -12.78
N VAL A 43 8.90 -0.15 -11.78
CA VAL A 43 7.82 -0.34 -10.81
C VAL A 43 6.84 0.82 -10.94
N VAL A 44 5.55 0.48 -11.12
CA VAL A 44 4.47 1.46 -11.03
C VAL A 44 4.03 1.54 -9.58
N GLU A 45 3.87 2.78 -9.08
CA GLU A 45 3.54 3.12 -7.69
C GLU A 45 2.14 3.75 -7.59
N PRO A 46 1.05 2.97 -7.59
CA PRO A 46 -0.28 3.54 -7.49
C PRO A 46 -0.49 4.23 -6.14
N PRO A 47 -1.15 5.40 -6.13
CA PRO A 47 -1.77 5.92 -4.92
C PRO A 47 -3.02 5.08 -4.62
N TYR A 48 -3.82 5.56 -3.66
CA TYR A 48 -5.09 4.94 -3.35
C TYR A 48 -6.03 4.86 -4.57
N ILE A 49 -6.48 3.65 -4.91
CA ILE A 49 -7.39 3.38 -6.03
C ILE A 49 -8.57 2.52 -5.57
N ASN A 50 -9.77 2.80 -6.09
CA ASN A 50 -10.99 2.10 -5.69
C ASN A 50 -11.04 0.70 -6.33
N THR A 51 -10.53 -0.28 -5.59
CA THR A 51 -10.51 -1.69 -6.01
C THR A 51 -10.95 -2.58 -4.86
N PRO A 52 -11.38 -3.83 -5.13
CA PRO A 52 -11.70 -4.80 -4.07
C PRO A 52 -10.52 -5.16 -3.16
N PHE A 53 -9.30 -4.71 -3.46
CA PHE A 53 -8.11 -4.97 -2.66
C PHE A 53 -8.31 -4.61 -1.17
N GLU A 54 -8.94 -3.47 -0.89
CA GLU A 54 -9.22 -3.06 0.49
C GLU A 54 -10.19 -3.98 1.22
N ALA A 55 -11.19 -4.51 0.52
CA ALA A 55 -12.17 -5.42 1.11
C ALA A 55 -11.52 -6.76 1.51
N ASN A 56 -10.33 -7.06 0.99
CA ASN A 56 -9.58 -8.29 1.24
C ASN A 56 -8.37 -8.07 2.16
N LEU A 57 -8.27 -6.93 2.84
CA LEU A 57 -7.22 -6.70 3.82
C LEU A 57 -7.40 -7.65 5.02
N MET A 58 -6.34 -8.37 5.35
CA MET A 58 -6.34 -9.28 6.50
C MET A 58 -6.43 -8.48 7.80
N GLN A 59 -7.39 -8.84 8.63
CA GLN A 59 -7.55 -8.27 9.97
C GLN A 59 -6.52 -8.91 10.91
N PRO A 60 -6.00 -8.17 11.89
CA PRO A 60 -5.12 -8.76 12.90
C PRO A 60 -5.88 -9.78 13.76
N ASP A 61 -5.26 -10.93 14.03
CA ASP A 61 -5.86 -11.99 14.85
C ASP A 61 -6.13 -11.56 16.29
N ALA A 62 -5.31 -10.63 16.81
CA ALA A 62 -5.42 -10.05 18.14
C ALA A 62 -5.41 -8.51 18.05
N PRO A 63 -6.58 -7.85 17.98
CA PRO A 63 -6.64 -6.39 17.98
C PRO A 63 -6.21 -5.84 19.35
N LEU A 64 -5.36 -4.83 19.34
CA LEU A 64 -4.94 -4.12 20.54
C LEU A 64 -5.88 -2.94 20.80
N ASP A 65 -6.40 -2.84 22.02
CA ASP A 65 -7.35 -1.79 22.42
C ASP A 65 -6.78 -0.38 22.25
N MET A 66 -5.48 -0.21 22.49
CA MET A 66 -4.74 1.03 22.26
C MET A 66 -4.84 1.57 20.82
N TYR A 67 -5.16 0.72 19.83
CA TYR A 67 -5.31 1.11 18.43
C TYR A 67 -6.75 1.26 17.98
N ARG A 68 -7.74 0.98 18.85
CA ARG A 68 -9.15 0.92 18.48
C ARG A 68 -9.67 2.25 17.92
N GLU A 69 -9.44 3.35 18.63
CA GLU A 69 -9.94 4.68 18.25
C GLU A 69 -9.32 5.17 16.94
N ILE A 70 -8.00 5.01 16.79
CA ILE A 70 -7.29 5.47 15.61
C ILE A 70 -7.68 4.62 14.39
N ARG A 71 -7.86 3.30 14.53
CA ARG A 71 -8.39 2.45 13.45
C ARG A 71 -9.80 2.85 13.04
N ALA A 72 -10.69 3.10 14.00
CA ALA A 72 -12.05 3.56 13.72
C ALA A 72 -12.05 4.91 12.97
N GLY A 73 -11.22 5.86 13.41
CA GLY A 73 -11.06 7.14 12.73
C GLY A 73 -10.51 7.00 11.31
N MET A 74 -9.55 6.08 11.10
CA MET A 74 -9.02 5.80 9.76
C MET A 74 -10.10 5.21 8.85
N GLU A 75 -10.85 4.19 9.31
CA GLU A 75 -11.97 3.62 8.56
C GLU A 75 -13.01 4.67 8.16
N GLN A 76 -13.31 5.61 9.06
CA GLN A 76 -14.26 6.67 8.79
C GLN A 76 -13.78 7.59 7.66
N ARG A 77 -12.51 7.99 7.66
CA ARG A 77 -11.91 8.77 6.55
C ARG A 77 -11.92 8.01 5.22
N LEU A 78 -11.65 6.69 5.24
CA LEU A 78 -11.73 5.85 4.05
C LEU A 78 -13.17 5.84 3.50
N LYS A 79 -14.17 5.64 4.36
CA LYS A 79 -15.61 5.66 4.01
C LYS A 79 -16.07 7.01 3.46
N GLU A 80 -15.60 8.12 4.02
CA GLU A 80 -15.89 9.48 3.55
C GLU A 80 -15.36 9.74 2.15
N ARG A 81 -14.10 9.37 1.88
CA ARG A 81 -13.51 9.50 0.54
C ARG A 81 -14.25 8.68 -0.51
N HIS A 82 -14.69 7.47 -0.15
CA HIS A 82 -15.53 6.62 -1.01
C HIS A 82 -16.94 7.20 -1.25
N ARG A 83 -17.48 7.98 -0.31
CA ARG A 83 -18.78 8.66 -0.48
C ARG A 83 -18.67 9.87 -1.39
N TRP A 84 -17.62 10.67 -1.25
CA TRP A 84 -17.42 11.88 -2.05
C TRP A 84 -17.25 11.55 -3.56
N ARG A 85 -16.44 10.53 -3.89
CA ARG A 85 -16.18 10.12 -5.28
C ARG A 85 -17.36 9.39 -5.98
N ARG A 86 -18.45 9.07 -5.28
CA ARG A 86 -19.66 8.44 -5.84
C ARG A 86 -20.77 9.45 -6.17
N ARG A 87 -20.59 10.74 -5.86
CA ARG A 87 -21.55 11.83 -6.13
C ARG A 87 -21.19 12.69 -7.35
N THR A 88 -20.12 12.34 -8.05
CA THR A 88 -19.66 12.91 -9.33
C THR A 88 -19.70 11.82 -10.38
#